data_AF-A0A5C6DJE3-F1
#
_entry.id   AF-A0A5C6DJE3-F1
#
_cell.length_a   1.000
_cell.length_b   1.000
_cell.length_c   1.000
_cell.angle_alpha   90.00
_cell.angle_beta   90.00
_cell.angle_gamma   90.00
#
_symmetry.space_group_name_H-M   'P 1'
#
loop_
_entity.id
_entity.type
_entity.pdbx_description
1 polymer ?
#
loop_
_entity_poly.entity_id
_entity_poly.type
_entity_poly.pdbx_seq_one_letter_code
_entity_poly.pdbx_strand_id
1 'polypeptide(L)'
;MVQESGIHDKEVERLKIKYGFFKFLLGTFAISVLSLAINWQIQEKRLQFEIQTKESDYIAQFLEHGLDKELENRRDFAAYFVRLSPSEEARGRWKGYLEFIEDLLKKAREAERIIAKKDAELRIAAEKVALAQQQAEVARAEIERLSLSNADNKNVDKLKSQLSQSSKEAEESRKQLQELQGAVAEKRQVLASIRSKPIDTEANYPVYASNIAQKSKSRSGYWDWTIFVKGPEDVLEKIEYVEYTLHPTFNNPVRIINERGHGPYAFPLSTSGWGTFTVKVKVYYKDGTYQRMAHSLKFTVNENANK
;
A
#
# COMPACT_ATOMS: atom_id res chain seq x y z
N MET A 1 -81.15 21.15 -50.67
CA MET A 1 -79.69 20.94 -50.54
C MET A 1 -79.22 21.01 -49.07
N VAL A 2 -79.86 20.30 -48.12
CA VAL A 2 -79.47 20.38 -46.69
C VAL A 2 -79.29 18.98 -46.03
N GLN A 3 -79.51 17.88 -46.76
CA GLN A 3 -79.53 16.54 -46.15
C GLN A 3 -78.29 15.68 -46.41
N GLU A 4 -77.45 16.03 -47.38
CA GLU A 4 -76.17 15.32 -47.66
C GLU A 4 -75.00 15.77 -46.78
N SER A 5 -74.99 17.03 -46.32
CA SER A 5 -73.87 17.58 -45.51
C SER A 5 -73.83 17.02 -44.07
N GLY A 6 -74.97 16.65 -43.49
CA GLY A 6 -75.04 16.14 -42.12
C GLY A 6 -74.71 14.65 -41.95
N ILE A 7 -74.71 13.87 -43.04
CA ILE A 7 -74.34 12.43 -43.01
C ILE A 7 -72.82 12.29 -43.11
N HIS A 8 -72.18 13.08 -43.98
CA HIS A 8 -70.74 13.04 -44.17
C HIS A 8 -69.97 13.51 -42.92
N ASP A 9 -70.50 14.51 -42.21
CA ASP A 9 -69.89 15.02 -40.97
C ASP A 9 -69.93 13.99 -39.82
N LYS A 10 -71.03 13.23 -39.71
CA LYS A 10 -71.16 12.15 -38.72
C LYS A 10 -70.22 10.97 -38.97
N GLU A 11 -69.93 10.64 -40.22
CA GLU A 11 -68.94 9.59 -40.56
C GLU A 11 -67.52 10.03 -40.24
N VAL A 12 -67.18 11.30 -40.52
CA VAL A 12 -65.88 11.89 -40.19
C VAL A 12 -65.67 11.97 -38.67
N GLU A 13 -66.68 12.36 -37.90
CA GLU A 13 -66.61 12.31 -36.44
C GLU A 13 -66.41 10.89 -35.91
N ARG A 14 -67.14 9.90 -36.46
CA ARG A 14 -66.99 8.50 -36.05
C ARG A 14 -65.59 7.95 -36.38
N LEU A 15 -65.01 8.36 -37.50
CA LEU A 15 -63.63 8.03 -37.88
C LEU A 15 -62.59 8.72 -36.97
N LYS A 16 -62.80 10.00 -36.62
CA LYS A 16 -61.95 10.70 -35.64
C LYS A 16 -61.99 10.05 -34.27
N ILE A 17 -63.16 9.59 -33.81
CA ILE A 17 -63.32 8.86 -32.55
C ILE A 17 -62.60 7.51 -32.62
N LYS A 18 -62.77 6.73 -33.71
CA LYS A 18 -62.05 5.46 -33.89
C LYS A 18 -60.55 5.64 -33.97
N TYR A 19 -60.07 6.69 -34.64
CA TYR A 19 -58.65 7.02 -34.73
C TYR A 19 -58.09 7.52 -33.39
N GLY A 20 -58.84 8.33 -32.65
CA GLY A 20 -58.51 8.74 -31.29
C GLY A 20 -58.43 7.56 -30.33
N PHE A 21 -59.39 6.63 -30.41
CA PHE A 21 -59.40 5.39 -29.64
C PHE A 21 -58.23 4.46 -30.02
N PHE A 22 -57.92 4.32 -31.31
CA PHE A 22 -56.78 3.54 -31.77
C PHE A 22 -55.44 4.15 -31.32
N LYS A 23 -55.31 5.48 -31.36
CA LYS A 23 -54.15 6.20 -30.79
C LYS A 23 -54.01 5.99 -29.29
N PHE A 24 -55.13 5.99 -28.55
CA PHE A 24 -55.15 5.72 -27.12
C PHE A 24 -54.71 4.27 -26.81
N LEU A 25 -55.20 3.28 -27.57
CA LEU A 25 -54.78 1.88 -27.41
C LEU A 25 -53.31 1.65 -27.78
N LEU A 26 -52.80 2.30 -28.82
CA LEU A 26 -51.37 2.27 -29.17
C LEU A 26 -50.50 2.87 -28.07
N GLY A 27 -50.94 3.97 -27.46
CA GLY A 27 -50.26 4.59 -26.33
C GLY A 27 -50.19 3.67 -25.11
N THR A 28 -51.30 3.04 -24.73
CA THR A 28 -51.35 2.11 -23.58
C THR A 28 -50.59 0.81 -23.82
N PHE A 29 -50.62 0.28 -25.04
CA PHE A 29 -49.82 -0.88 -25.44
C PHE A 29 -48.31 -0.55 -25.43
N ALA A 30 -47.90 0.60 -25.96
CA ALA A 30 -46.51 1.05 -25.94
C ALA A 30 -45.98 1.25 -24.52
N ILE A 31 -46.77 1.85 -23.62
CA ILE A 31 -46.41 2.01 -22.20
C ILE A 31 -46.28 0.65 -21.51
N SER A 32 -47.14 -0.32 -21.83
CA SER A 32 -47.10 -1.67 -21.24
C SER A 32 -45.86 -2.45 -21.68
N VAL A 33 -45.53 -2.41 -22.98
CA VAL A 33 -44.31 -3.04 -23.51
C VAL A 33 -43.06 -2.35 -22.97
N LEU A 34 -43.05 -1.02 -22.90
CA LEU A 34 -41.95 -0.25 -22.29
C LEU A 34 -41.79 -0.60 -20.81
N SER A 35 -42.89 -0.77 -20.07
CA SER A 35 -42.86 -1.18 -18.65
C SER A 35 -42.32 -2.59 -18.46
N LEU A 36 -42.68 -3.53 -19.35
CA LEU A 36 -42.13 -4.89 -19.34
C LEU A 36 -40.64 -4.90 -19.67
N ALA A 37 -40.20 -4.10 -20.65
CA ALA A 37 -38.79 -3.94 -21.01
C ALA A 37 -37.97 -3.29 -19.89
N ILE A 38 -38.50 -2.23 -19.26
CA ILE A 38 -37.89 -1.59 -18.09
C ILE A 38 -37.81 -2.58 -16.92
N ASN A 39 -38.86 -3.34 -16.64
CA ASN A 39 -38.85 -4.36 -15.59
C ASN A 39 -37.83 -5.47 -15.90
N TRP A 40 -37.75 -5.94 -17.15
CA TRP A 40 -36.76 -6.93 -17.56
C TRP A 40 -35.33 -6.40 -17.39
N GLN A 41 -35.06 -5.16 -17.82
CA GLN A 41 -33.78 -4.49 -17.62
C GLN A 41 -33.45 -4.26 -16.13
N ILE A 42 -34.44 -3.95 -15.29
CA ILE A 42 -34.28 -3.82 -13.84
C ILE A 42 -33.98 -5.18 -13.21
N GLN A 43 -34.65 -6.25 -13.63
CA GLN A 43 -34.41 -7.61 -13.14
C GLN A 43 -33.02 -8.10 -13.50
N GLU A 44 -32.55 -7.84 -14.73
CA GLU A 44 -31.18 -8.16 -15.15
C GLU A 44 -30.14 -7.42 -14.30
N LYS A 45 -30.34 -6.12 -14.05
CA LYS A 45 -29.49 -5.34 -13.15
C LYS A 45 -29.56 -5.82 -11.69
N ARG A 46 -30.73 -6.25 -11.21
CA ARG A 46 -30.90 -6.82 -9.86
C ARG A 46 -30.17 -8.15 -9.72
N LEU A 47 -30.26 -9.04 -10.71
CA LEU A 47 -29.56 -10.31 -10.72
C LEU A 47 -28.04 -10.10 -10.73
N GLN A 48 -27.55 -9.18 -11.57
CA GLN A 48 -26.13 -8.79 -11.57
C GLN A 48 -25.69 -8.23 -10.20
N PHE A 49 -26.49 -7.35 -9.59
CA PHE A 49 -26.19 -6.78 -8.28
C PHE A 49 -26.21 -7.83 -7.18
N GLU A 50 -27.16 -8.77 -7.20
CA GLU A 50 -27.25 -9.86 -6.23
C GLU A 50 -26.07 -10.84 -6.38
N ILE A 51 -25.67 -11.17 -7.61
CA ILE A 51 -24.46 -11.95 -7.89
C ILE A 51 -23.23 -11.22 -7.35
N GLN A 52 -23.05 -9.93 -7.67
CA GLN A 52 -21.92 -9.14 -7.18
C GLN A 52 -21.88 -8.99 -5.66
N THR A 53 -23.05 -8.87 -5.01
CA THR A 53 -23.15 -8.78 -3.55
C THR A 53 -22.79 -10.11 -2.90
N LYS A 54 -23.35 -11.22 -3.39
CA LYS A 54 -23.01 -12.58 -2.93
C LYS A 54 -21.54 -12.93 -3.19
N GLU A 55 -20.98 -12.49 -4.31
CA GLU A 55 -19.54 -12.61 -4.59
C GLU A 55 -18.71 -11.83 -3.57
N SER A 56 -19.09 -10.58 -3.26
CA SER A 56 -18.39 -9.76 -2.27
C SER A 56 -18.48 -10.35 -0.87
N ASP A 57 -19.65 -10.81 -0.44
CA ASP A 57 -19.86 -11.42 0.88
C ASP A 57 -19.11 -12.74 1.01
N TYR A 58 -19.12 -13.57 -0.03
CA TYR A 58 -18.34 -14.81 -0.07
C TYR A 58 -16.84 -14.51 -0.01
N ILE A 59 -16.32 -13.64 -0.88
CA ILE A 59 -14.89 -13.27 -0.91
C ILE A 59 -14.47 -12.69 0.46
N ALA A 60 -15.28 -11.80 1.05
CA ALA A 60 -14.99 -11.15 2.32
C ALA A 60 -14.76 -12.15 3.48
N GLN A 61 -15.48 -13.27 3.52
CA GLN A 61 -15.27 -14.32 4.52
C GLN A 61 -13.88 -14.97 4.44
N PHE A 62 -13.25 -14.97 3.26
CA PHE A 62 -11.93 -15.57 3.04
C PHE A 62 -10.80 -14.53 3.02
N LEU A 63 -11.10 -13.24 2.82
CA LEU A 63 -10.09 -12.17 2.80
C LEU A 63 -9.37 -12.04 4.14
N GLU A 64 -10.05 -12.27 5.27
CA GLU A 64 -9.49 -12.06 6.60
C GLU A 64 -8.29 -12.98 6.89
N HIS A 65 -8.27 -14.18 6.28
CA HIS A 65 -7.22 -15.19 6.52
C HIS A 65 -6.33 -15.42 5.30
N GLY A 66 -6.86 -15.24 4.08
CA GLY A 66 -6.14 -15.52 2.84
C GLY A 66 -5.19 -14.43 2.38
N LEU A 67 -5.29 -13.23 2.96
CA LEU A 67 -4.44 -12.08 2.69
C LEU A 67 -3.36 -11.86 3.76
N ASP A 68 -2.98 -12.92 4.46
CA ASP A 68 -1.87 -12.96 5.41
C ASP A 68 -0.59 -12.32 4.85
N LYS A 69 0.31 -11.85 5.72
CA LYS A 69 1.58 -11.19 5.35
C LYS A 69 2.50 -12.05 4.49
N GLU A 70 2.35 -13.37 4.52
CA GLU A 70 3.18 -14.28 3.73
C GLU A 70 2.78 -14.27 2.24
N LEU A 71 3.77 -14.02 1.37
CA LEU A 71 3.57 -13.96 -0.08
C LEU A 71 3.08 -15.29 -0.66
N GLU A 72 3.48 -16.42 -0.09
CA GLU A 72 3.07 -17.75 -0.50
C GLU A 72 1.58 -17.98 -0.24
N ASN A 73 1.08 -17.58 0.93
CA ASN A 73 -0.34 -17.68 1.29
C ASN A 73 -1.18 -16.81 0.34
N ARG A 74 -0.73 -15.58 0.07
CA ARG A 74 -1.35 -14.67 -0.91
C ARG A 74 -1.38 -15.26 -2.33
N ARG A 75 -0.31 -15.92 -2.76
CA ARG A 75 -0.23 -16.60 -4.07
C ARG A 75 -1.27 -17.71 -4.14
N ASP A 76 -1.31 -18.59 -3.16
CA ASP A 76 -2.21 -19.75 -3.17
C ASP A 76 -3.67 -19.31 -3.10
N PHE A 77 -3.94 -18.26 -2.32
CA PHE A 77 -5.22 -17.58 -2.28
C PHE A 77 -5.62 -17.03 -3.65
N ALA A 78 -4.74 -16.25 -4.29
CA ALA A 78 -5.00 -15.70 -5.62
C ALA A 78 -5.25 -16.81 -6.65
N ALA A 79 -4.43 -17.86 -6.65
CA ALA A 79 -4.56 -19.00 -7.56
C ALA A 79 -5.89 -19.77 -7.37
N TYR A 80 -6.36 -19.89 -6.12
CA TYR A 80 -7.66 -20.47 -5.80
C TYR A 80 -8.79 -19.63 -6.40
N PHE A 81 -8.78 -18.31 -6.20
CA PHE A 81 -9.83 -17.41 -6.69
C PHE A 81 -9.82 -17.19 -8.21
N VAL A 82 -8.67 -17.35 -8.90
CA VAL A 82 -8.62 -17.43 -10.37
C VAL A 82 -9.50 -18.57 -10.90
N ARG A 83 -9.58 -19.69 -10.17
CA ARG A 83 -10.35 -20.88 -10.61
C ARG A 83 -11.81 -20.83 -10.17
N LEU A 84 -12.07 -20.32 -8.97
CA LEU A 84 -13.39 -20.42 -8.34
C LEU A 84 -14.28 -19.20 -8.49
N SER A 85 -13.72 -18.05 -8.87
CA SER A 85 -14.56 -16.86 -9.06
C SER A 85 -15.58 -17.10 -10.18
N PRO A 86 -16.89 -16.90 -9.93
CA PRO A 86 -17.95 -17.14 -10.91
C PRO A 86 -17.87 -16.17 -12.11
N SER A 87 -17.61 -14.89 -11.85
CA SER A 87 -17.44 -13.86 -12.88
C SER A 87 -16.08 -13.93 -13.60
N GLU A 88 -16.09 -13.74 -14.93
CA GLU A 88 -14.87 -13.64 -15.75
C GLU A 88 -14.02 -12.42 -15.38
N GLU A 89 -14.66 -11.30 -15.07
CA GLU A 89 -14.00 -10.07 -14.63
C GLU A 89 -13.30 -10.26 -13.28
N ALA A 90 -13.93 -11.00 -12.36
CA ALA A 90 -13.33 -11.36 -11.08
C ALA A 90 -12.11 -12.28 -11.27
N ARG A 91 -12.21 -13.32 -12.11
CA ARG A 91 -11.06 -14.18 -12.47
C ARG A 91 -9.92 -13.36 -13.07
N GLY A 92 -10.22 -12.40 -13.94
CA GLY A 92 -9.23 -11.49 -14.53
C GLY A 92 -8.48 -10.66 -13.49
N ARG A 93 -9.19 -10.09 -12.52
CA ARG A 93 -8.58 -9.34 -11.41
C ARG A 93 -7.67 -10.23 -10.54
N TRP A 94 -8.15 -11.41 -10.17
CA TRP A 94 -7.35 -12.36 -9.39
C TRP A 94 -6.14 -12.87 -10.16
N LYS A 95 -6.24 -13.00 -11.48
CA LYS A 95 -5.10 -13.37 -12.33
C LYS A 95 -4.03 -12.28 -12.33
N GLY A 96 -4.42 -11.01 -12.49
CA GLY A 96 -3.48 -9.90 -12.40
C GLY A 96 -2.80 -9.80 -11.02
N TYR A 97 -3.56 -10.04 -9.95
CA TYR A 97 -2.99 -10.10 -8.60
C TYR A 97 -2.03 -11.29 -8.41
N LEU A 98 -2.39 -12.48 -8.93
CA LEU A 98 -1.52 -13.65 -8.90
C LEU A 98 -0.18 -13.38 -9.61
N GLU A 99 -0.22 -12.82 -10.84
CA GLU A 99 0.97 -12.44 -11.61
C GLU A 99 1.88 -11.47 -10.83
N PHE A 100 1.28 -10.49 -10.15
CA PHE A 100 1.99 -9.55 -9.29
C PHE A 100 2.68 -10.26 -8.10
N ILE A 101 1.98 -11.16 -7.41
CA ILE A 101 2.57 -11.90 -6.27
C ILE A 101 3.67 -12.87 -6.74
N GLU A 102 3.50 -13.52 -7.88
CA GLU A 102 4.52 -14.39 -8.46
C GLU A 102 5.80 -13.63 -8.81
N ASP A 103 5.70 -12.41 -9.34
CA ASP A 103 6.85 -11.52 -9.55
C ASP A 103 7.54 -11.14 -8.23
N LEU A 104 6.77 -10.83 -7.18
CA LEU A 104 7.35 -10.56 -5.85
C LEU A 104 8.06 -11.79 -5.27
N LEU A 105 7.46 -12.97 -5.37
CA LEU A 105 8.09 -14.22 -4.93
C LEU A 105 9.37 -14.50 -5.70
N LYS A 106 9.40 -14.24 -7.00
CA LYS A 106 10.62 -14.37 -7.81
C LYS A 106 11.73 -13.46 -7.30
N LYS A 107 11.42 -12.18 -7.05
CA LYS A 107 12.36 -11.19 -6.50
C LYS A 107 12.83 -11.56 -5.09
N ALA A 108 11.93 -12.04 -4.23
CA ALA A 108 12.27 -12.49 -2.89
C ALA A 108 13.25 -13.66 -2.91
N ARG A 109 12.98 -14.69 -3.73
CA ARG A 109 13.87 -15.85 -3.91
C ARG A 109 15.25 -15.45 -4.43
N GLU A 110 15.31 -14.50 -5.36
CA GLU A 110 16.59 -13.97 -5.85
C GLU A 110 17.37 -13.26 -4.75
N ALA A 111 16.71 -12.41 -3.97
CA ALA A 111 17.32 -11.74 -2.82
C ALA A 111 17.79 -12.74 -1.76
N GLU A 112 17.01 -13.77 -1.44
CA GLU A 112 17.39 -14.85 -0.51
C GLU A 112 18.64 -15.60 -0.97
N ARG A 113 18.75 -15.92 -2.26
CA ARG A 113 19.96 -16.56 -2.83
C ARG A 113 21.19 -15.67 -2.70
N ILE A 114 21.04 -14.37 -2.97
CA ILE A 114 22.13 -13.40 -2.84
C ILE A 114 22.56 -13.29 -1.37
N ILE A 115 21.61 -13.19 -0.45
CA ILE A 115 21.87 -13.14 0.99
C ILE A 115 22.57 -14.41 1.45
N ALA A 116 22.10 -15.60 1.06
CA ALA A 116 22.73 -16.87 1.42
C ALA A 116 24.18 -16.96 0.93
N LYS A 117 24.45 -16.51 -0.31
CA LYS A 117 25.82 -16.45 -0.84
C LYS A 117 26.69 -15.49 -0.03
N LYS A 118 26.18 -14.29 0.27
CA LYS A 118 26.93 -13.29 1.04
C LYS A 118 27.11 -13.68 2.51
N ASP A 119 26.16 -14.37 3.12
CA ASP A 119 26.30 -14.91 4.48
C ASP A 119 27.39 -16.00 4.54
N ALA A 120 27.52 -16.82 3.48
CA ALA A 120 28.63 -17.76 3.36
C ALA A 120 29.98 -17.04 3.21
N GLU A 121 30.06 -16.00 2.36
CA GLU A 121 31.24 -15.13 2.23
C GLU A 121 31.60 -14.46 3.57
N LEU A 122 30.59 -13.97 4.29
CA LEU A 122 30.74 -13.34 5.60
C LEU A 122 31.29 -14.30 6.64
N ARG A 123 30.80 -15.55 6.66
CA ARG A 123 31.31 -16.58 7.57
C ARG A 123 32.79 -16.88 7.32
N ILE A 124 33.18 -17.05 6.05
CA ILE A 124 34.58 -17.28 5.67
C ILE A 124 35.46 -16.08 6.05
N ALA A 125 34.98 -14.86 5.81
CA ALA A 125 35.71 -13.65 6.20
C ALA A 125 35.85 -13.53 7.72
N ALA A 126 34.80 -13.85 8.48
CA ALA A 126 34.83 -13.85 9.94
C ALA A 126 35.82 -14.88 10.50
N GLU A 127 35.86 -16.09 9.94
CA GLU A 127 36.82 -17.13 10.29
C GLU A 127 38.27 -16.68 10.04
N LYS A 128 38.54 -16.06 8.88
CA LYS A 128 39.87 -15.49 8.56
C LYS A 128 40.30 -14.42 9.57
N VAL A 129 39.38 -13.52 9.91
CA VAL A 129 39.62 -12.46 10.91
C VAL A 129 39.90 -13.07 12.29
N ALA A 130 39.14 -14.08 12.70
CA ALA A 130 39.35 -14.77 13.98
C ALA A 130 40.72 -15.47 14.02
N LEU A 131 41.10 -16.18 12.95
CA LEU A 131 42.39 -16.84 12.84
C LEU A 131 43.55 -15.83 12.91
N ALA A 132 43.46 -14.72 12.18
CA ALA A 132 44.48 -13.67 12.19
C ALA A 132 44.63 -13.02 13.57
N GLN A 133 43.51 -12.82 14.29
CA GLN A 133 43.54 -12.31 15.66
C GLN A 133 44.20 -13.30 16.62
N GLN A 134 43.86 -14.58 16.54
CA GLN A 134 44.47 -15.62 17.36
C GLN A 134 45.97 -15.71 17.13
N GLN A 135 46.42 -15.67 15.87
CA GLN A 135 47.85 -15.65 15.52
C GLN A 135 48.56 -14.41 16.09
N ALA A 136 47.93 -13.24 16.00
CA ALA A 136 48.46 -12.01 16.58
C ALA A 136 48.56 -12.06 18.11
N GLU A 137 47.58 -12.66 18.80
CA GLU A 137 47.61 -12.84 20.26
C GLU A 137 48.73 -13.79 20.69
N VAL A 138 48.89 -14.92 20.00
CA VAL A 138 49.97 -15.88 20.27
C VAL A 138 51.34 -15.21 20.06
N ALA A 139 51.52 -14.47 18.97
CA ALA A 139 52.76 -13.74 18.71
C ALA A 139 53.04 -12.66 19.77
N ARG A 140 52.02 -11.96 20.26
CA ARG A 140 52.15 -10.99 21.36
C ARG A 140 52.62 -11.66 22.66
N ALA A 141 52.00 -12.77 23.04
CA ALA A 141 52.34 -13.50 24.25
C ALA A 141 53.79 -14.05 24.20
N GLU A 142 54.24 -14.52 23.04
CA GLU A 142 55.61 -15.01 22.88
C GLU A 142 56.65 -13.87 22.93
N ILE A 143 56.34 -12.71 22.33
CA ILE A 143 57.19 -11.51 22.46
C ILE A 143 57.32 -11.08 23.92
N GLU A 144 56.23 -11.07 24.68
CA GLU A 144 56.21 -10.73 26.10
C GLU A 144 57.09 -11.71 26.90
N ARG A 145 56.92 -13.02 26.68
CA ARG A 145 57.73 -14.06 27.31
C ARG A 145 59.22 -13.91 27.04
N LEU A 146 59.61 -13.69 25.77
CA LEU A 146 61.01 -13.55 25.39
C LEU A 146 61.64 -12.27 25.98
N SER A 147 60.86 -11.19 26.06
CA SER A 147 61.30 -9.92 26.67
C SER A 147 61.63 -10.05 28.17
N LEU A 148 60.91 -10.90 28.90
CA LEU A 148 61.16 -11.20 30.32
C LEU A 148 62.39 -12.09 30.54
N SER A 149 62.84 -12.82 29.51
CA SER A 149 63.94 -13.79 29.60
C SER A 149 65.33 -13.26 29.21
N ASN A 150 65.48 -11.96 28.93
CA ASN A 150 66.71 -11.37 28.34
C ASN A 150 67.17 -12.09 27.05
N ALA A 151 66.22 -12.54 26.22
CA ALA A 151 66.50 -13.24 24.98
C ALA A 151 67.08 -12.32 23.89
N ASP A 152 67.80 -12.94 22.94
CA ASP A 152 68.54 -12.30 21.84
C ASP A 152 67.68 -11.31 21.02
N ASN A 153 68.09 -10.04 21.00
CA ASN A 153 67.28 -8.89 20.54
C ASN A 153 66.81 -9.02 19.08
N LYS A 154 67.58 -9.70 18.23
CA LYS A 154 67.25 -9.96 16.82
C LYS A 154 65.99 -10.83 16.64
N ASN A 155 65.72 -11.78 17.52
CA ASN A 155 64.56 -12.66 17.41
C ASN A 155 63.27 -11.93 17.79
N VAL A 156 63.36 -11.04 18.79
CA VAL A 156 62.25 -10.19 19.22
C VAL A 156 61.86 -9.19 18.13
N ASP A 157 62.83 -8.58 17.45
CA ASP A 157 62.56 -7.65 16.35
C ASP A 157 61.91 -8.32 15.13
N LYS A 158 62.32 -9.57 14.82
CA LYS A 158 61.68 -10.38 13.77
C LYS A 158 60.23 -10.73 14.10
N LEU A 159 59.94 -11.08 15.35
CA LEU A 159 58.58 -11.37 15.80
C LEU A 159 57.69 -10.11 15.80
N LYS A 160 58.24 -8.96 16.19
CA LYS A 160 57.53 -7.67 16.13
C LYS A 160 57.18 -7.26 14.70
N SER A 161 58.07 -7.49 13.73
CA SER A 161 57.78 -7.19 12.32
C SER A 161 56.69 -8.12 11.76
N GLN A 162 56.73 -9.41 12.09
CA GLN A 162 55.67 -10.37 11.73
C GLN A 162 54.32 -10.00 12.36
N LEU A 163 54.31 -9.60 13.64
CA LEU A 163 53.09 -9.16 14.33
C LEU A 163 52.51 -7.88 13.70
N SER A 164 53.36 -6.93 13.32
CA SER A 164 52.94 -5.70 12.65
C SER A 164 52.29 -6.00 11.29
N GLN A 165 52.87 -6.92 10.52
CA GLN A 165 52.31 -7.35 9.24
C GLN A 165 50.98 -8.08 9.41
N SER A 166 50.90 -9.06 10.31
CA SER A 166 49.66 -9.79 10.60
C SER A 166 48.56 -8.88 11.15
N SER A 167 48.91 -7.88 11.96
CA SER A 167 47.95 -6.89 12.47
C SER A 167 47.37 -6.02 11.35
N LYS A 168 48.17 -5.63 10.35
CA LYS A 168 47.68 -4.89 9.17
C LYS A 168 46.73 -5.74 8.32
N GLU A 169 47.08 -7.00 8.09
CA GLU A 169 46.24 -7.97 7.35
C GLU A 169 44.90 -8.23 8.08
N ALA A 170 44.94 -8.31 9.42
CA ALA A 170 43.74 -8.43 10.25
C ALA A 170 42.86 -7.18 10.19
N GLU A 171 43.45 -5.98 10.18
CA GLU A 171 42.70 -4.72 10.05
C GLU A 171 42.02 -4.62 8.68
N GLU A 172 42.72 -4.98 7.60
CA GLU A 172 42.15 -5.01 6.25
C GLU A 172 41.01 -6.02 6.14
N SER A 173 41.20 -7.23 6.69
CA SER A 173 40.16 -8.26 6.73
C SER A 173 38.94 -7.82 7.54
N ARG A 174 39.13 -7.06 8.63
CA ARG A 174 38.02 -6.46 9.41
C ARG A 174 37.24 -5.42 8.61
N LYS A 175 37.91 -4.56 7.84
CA LYS A 175 37.25 -3.57 6.96
C LYS A 175 36.39 -4.27 5.91
N GLN A 176 36.93 -5.30 5.25
CA GLN A 176 36.18 -6.11 4.29
C GLN A 176 34.97 -6.80 4.94
N LEU A 177 35.13 -7.32 6.17
CA LEU A 177 34.03 -7.92 6.92
C LEU A 177 32.91 -6.90 7.19
N GLN A 178 33.26 -5.68 7.62
CA GLN A 178 32.28 -4.62 7.90
C GLN A 178 31.52 -4.19 6.64
N GLU A 179 32.22 -4.05 5.50
CA GLU A 179 31.59 -3.74 4.22
C GLU A 179 30.61 -4.84 3.78
N LEU A 180 31.01 -6.11 3.91
CA LEU A 180 30.13 -7.25 3.64
C LEU A 180 28.91 -7.28 4.56
N GLN A 181 29.08 -7.00 5.85
CA GLN A 181 27.96 -6.89 6.80
C GLN A 181 26.96 -5.81 6.39
N GLY A 182 27.46 -4.63 6.00
CA GLY A 182 26.62 -3.53 5.50
C GLY A 182 25.83 -3.93 4.25
N ALA A 183 26.50 -4.55 3.28
CA ALA A 183 25.86 -5.02 2.05
C ALA A 183 24.81 -6.11 2.31
N VAL A 184 25.07 -7.05 3.23
CA VAL A 184 24.09 -8.07 3.64
C VAL A 184 22.88 -7.41 4.31
N ALA A 185 23.11 -6.45 5.22
CA ALA A 185 22.04 -5.75 5.92
C ALA A 185 21.13 -4.99 4.95
N GLU A 186 21.71 -4.29 3.96
CA GLU A 186 20.95 -3.61 2.90
C GLU A 186 20.08 -4.60 2.12
N LYS A 187 20.63 -5.75 1.71
CA LYS A 187 19.85 -6.78 0.99
C LYS A 187 18.75 -7.38 1.85
N ARG A 188 18.97 -7.58 3.16
CA ARG A 188 17.93 -8.03 4.10
C ARG A 188 16.80 -7.01 4.22
N GLN A 189 17.10 -5.71 4.24
CA GLN A 189 16.07 -4.66 4.21
C GLN A 189 15.25 -4.69 2.91
N VAL A 190 15.91 -4.90 1.76
CA VAL A 190 15.22 -5.07 0.47
C VAL A 190 14.33 -6.32 0.47
N LEU A 191 14.81 -7.45 0.98
CA LEU A 191 13.99 -8.66 1.10
C LEU A 191 12.76 -8.42 2.00
N ALA A 192 12.96 -7.74 3.14
CA ALA A 192 11.87 -7.39 4.04
C ALA A 192 10.82 -6.51 3.35
N SER A 193 11.23 -5.51 2.57
CA SER A 193 10.28 -4.63 1.85
C SER A 193 9.53 -5.34 0.71
N ILE A 194 10.16 -6.31 0.05
CA ILE A 194 9.47 -7.18 -0.93
C ILE A 194 8.43 -8.04 -0.22
N ARG A 195 8.81 -8.69 0.88
CA ARG A 195 7.94 -9.59 1.66
C ARG A 195 6.78 -8.84 2.31
N SER A 196 7.00 -7.61 2.77
CA SER A 196 5.98 -6.77 3.38
C SER A 196 5.19 -5.95 2.36
N LYS A 197 5.39 -6.16 1.05
CA LYS A 197 4.76 -5.29 0.05
C LYS A 197 3.24 -5.44 0.13
N PRO A 198 2.49 -4.34 0.25
CA PRO A 198 1.03 -4.38 0.30
C PRO A 198 0.45 -4.93 -1.00
N ILE A 199 -0.72 -5.53 -0.86
CA ILE A 199 -1.64 -5.91 -1.92
C ILE A 199 -1.93 -4.65 -2.75
N ASP A 200 -1.74 -4.71 -4.07
CA ASP A 200 -2.11 -3.60 -4.95
C ASP A 200 -3.64 -3.54 -5.17
N THR A 201 -4.42 -3.68 -4.10
CA THR A 201 -5.89 -3.65 -4.11
C THR A 201 -6.37 -2.47 -3.30
N GLU A 202 -7.15 -1.62 -3.96
CA GLU A 202 -7.72 -0.43 -3.36
C GLU A 202 -8.93 -0.82 -2.51
N ALA A 203 -8.80 -0.73 -1.20
CA ALA A 203 -9.89 -0.91 -0.25
C ALA A 203 -10.86 0.28 -0.33
N ASN A 204 -12.13 0.02 -0.05
CA ASN A 204 -13.18 1.05 0.00
C ASN A 204 -13.79 1.13 1.39
N TYR A 205 -12.96 1.41 2.38
CA TYR A 205 -13.44 1.66 3.73
C TYR A 205 -14.00 3.08 3.85
N PRO A 206 -14.95 3.34 4.76
CA PRO A 206 -15.56 4.65 4.98
C PRO A 206 -14.62 5.61 5.74
N VAL A 207 -13.40 5.78 5.24
CA VAL A 207 -12.39 6.72 5.75
C VAL A 207 -12.23 7.90 4.81
N TYR A 208 -11.91 9.05 5.38
CA TYR A 208 -11.65 10.28 4.64
C TYR A 208 -10.63 11.15 5.37
N ALA A 209 -9.91 11.98 4.63
CA ALA A 209 -8.96 12.92 5.19
C ALA A 209 -9.66 14.23 5.56
N SER A 210 -9.16 14.88 6.60
CA SER A 210 -9.63 16.18 7.08
C SER A 210 -8.47 16.96 7.67
N ASN A 211 -8.64 18.27 7.86
CA ASN A 211 -7.61 19.10 8.47
C ASN A 211 -8.19 20.15 9.41
N ILE A 212 -7.36 20.57 10.36
CA ILE A 212 -7.53 21.79 11.16
C ILE A 212 -6.41 22.77 10.82
N ALA A 213 -6.65 24.06 11.01
CA ALA A 213 -5.66 25.10 10.76
C ALA A 213 -5.89 26.30 11.68
N GLN A 214 -4.80 26.97 12.06
CA GLN A 214 -4.81 28.23 12.79
C GLN A 214 -3.77 29.18 12.24
N LYS A 215 -3.97 30.50 12.39
CA LYS A 215 -2.96 31.49 12.01
C LYS A 215 -1.70 31.24 12.85
N SER A 216 -0.55 31.24 12.18
CA SER A 216 0.73 30.99 12.84
C SER A 216 1.09 32.17 13.74
N LYS A 217 1.45 31.88 15.00
CA LYS A 217 1.88 32.89 15.97
C LYS A 217 3.32 33.36 15.72
N SER A 218 4.15 32.50 15.12
CA SER A 218 5.57 32.74 14.91
C SER A 218 5.87 33.40 13.57
N ARG A 219 4.97 33.30 12.59
CA ARG A 219 5.20 33.82 11.24
C ARG A 219 3.95 34.45 10.64
N SER A 220 4.01 35.77 10.42
CA SER A 220 2.93 36.51 9.76
C SER A 220 2.66 35.97 8.34
N GLY A 221 1.38 35.84 7.99
CA GLY A 221 0.93 35.32 6.69
C GLY A 221 0.98 33.79 6.54
N TYR A 222 1.35 33.06 7.59
CA TYR A 222 1.38 31.59 7.59
C TYR A 222 0.27 31.01 8.46
N TRP A 223 -0.06 29.75 8.16
CA TRP A 223 -0.99 28.93 8.91
C TRP A 223 -0.27 27.69 9.43
N ASP A 224 -0.49 27.37 10.69
CA ASP A 224 -0.12 26.08 11.27
C ASP A 224 -1.32 25.16 11.12
N TRP A 225 -1.14 24.05 10.40
CA TRP A 225 -2.22 23.14 10.06
C TRP A 225 -1.84 21.69 10.37
N THR A 226 -2.86 20.88 10.66
CA THR A 226 -2.73 19.45 10.91
C THR A 226 -3.73 18.71 10.05
N ILE A 227 -3.26 17.81 9.19
CA ILE A 227 -4.09 16.87 8.42
C ILE A 227 -4.11 15.52 9.13
N PHE A 228 -5.24 14.82 9.06
CA PHE A 228 -5.46 13.54 9.73
C PHE A 228 -6.55 12.74 9.00
N VAL A 229 -6.67 11.46 9.31
CA VAL A 229 -7.72 10.56 8.80
C VAL A 229 -8.88 10.49 9.79
N LYS A 230 -10.11 10.40 9.27
CA LYS A 230 -11.35 10.16 10.01
C LYS A 230 -12.07 8.93 9.44
N GLY A 231 -12.78 8.21 10.29
CA GLY A 231 -13.59 7.05 9.96
C GLY A 231 -14.08 6.34 11.22
N PRO A 232 -14.82 5.23 11.06
CA PRO A 232 -15.18 4.34 12.17
C PRO A 232 -13.95 3.81 12.91
N GLU A 233 -14.00 3.70 14.24
CA GLU A 233 -12.83 3.33 15.05
C GLU A 233 -12.29 1.93 14.70
N ASP A 234 -13.18 0.97 14.47
CA ASP A 234 -12.85 -0.39 14.04
C ASP A 234 -12.09 -0.43 12.71
N VAL A 235 -12.34 0.54 11.82
CA VAL A 235 -11.61 0.70 10.57
C VAL A 235 -10.28 1.42 10.81
N LEU A 236 -10.25 2.44 11.66
CA LEU A 236 -9.02 3.17 11.99
C LEU A 236 -7.98 2.27 12.68
N GLU A 237 -8.42 1.29 13.46
CA GLU A 237 -7.56 0.27 14.08
C GLU A 237 -6.90 -0.68 13.06
N LYS A 238 -7.50 -0.84 11.88
CA LYS A 238 -6.95 -1.66 10.79
C LYS A 238 -5.84 -0.94 10.02
N ILE A 239 -5.67 0.36 10.20
CA ILE A 239 -4.62 1.14 9.52
C ILE A 239 -3.26 0.79 10.13
N GLU A 240 -2.28 0.51 9.29
CA GLU A 240 -0.88 0.31 9.68
C GLU A 240 -0.10 1.64 9.64
N TYR A 241 -0.24 2.39 8.54
CA TYR A 241 0.34 3.73 8.41
C TYR A 241 -0.35 4.55 7.31
N VAL A 242 -0.13 5.86 7.30
CA VAL A 242 -0.66 6.80 6.31
C VAL A 242 0.48 7.56 5.64
N GLU A 243 0.44 7.62 4.32
CA GLU A 243 1.36 8.41 3.50
C GLU A 243 0.65 9.69 3.03
N TYR A 244 1.24 10.84 3.36
CA TYR A 244 0.81 12.16 2.90
C TYR A 244 1.80 12.67 1.85
N THR A 245 1.32 12.93 0.64
CA THR A 245 2.09 13.64 -0.39
C THR A 245 1.67 15.09 -0.45
N LEU A 246 2.56 15.96 0.00
CA LEU A 246 2.45 17.41 0.01
C LEU A 246 2.85 18.03 -1.34
N HIS A 247 2.71 19.35 -1.44
CA HIS A 247 3.21 20.10 -2.60
C HIS A 247 4.74 19.98 -2.74
N PRO A 248 5.32 19.90 -3.96
CA PRO A 248 6.77 19.72 -4.16
C PRO A 248 7.67 20.79 -3.55
N THR A 249 7.13 21.97 -3.22
CA THR A 249 7.88 23.05 -2.55
C THR A 249 8.18 22.77 -1.09
N PHE A 250 7.56 21.73 -0.49
CA PHE A 250 7.89 21.31 0.87
C PHE A 250 9.14 20.43 0.84
N ASN A 251 10.04 20.65 1.80
CA ASN A 251 11.12 19.71 2.07
C ASN A 251 10.52 18.37 2.51
N ASN A 252 10.98 17.29 1.88
CA ASN A 252 10.45 15.95 2.02
C ASN A 252 8.91 15.93 1.84
N PRO A 253 8.41 16.07 0.59
CA PRO A 253 6.99 16.24 0.33
C PRO A 253 6.20 14.94 0.57
N VAL A 254 6.84 13.77 0.57
CA VAL A 254 6.20 12.49 0.91
C VAL A 254 6.53 12.16 2.36
N ARG A 255 5.50 12.06 3.21
CA ARG A 255 5.67 11.82 4.65
C ARG A 255 4.82 10.63 5.09
N ILE A 256 5.43 9.72 5.84
CA ILE A 256 4.78 8.51 6.35
C ILE A 256 4.56 8.67 7.84
N ILE A 257 3.32 8.47 8.28
CA ILE A 257 2.89 8.53 9.68
C ILE A 257 2.39 7.15 10.10
N ASN A 258 3.08 6.53 11.03
CA ASN A 258 2.70 5.25 11.65
C ASN A 258 2.10 5.43 13.05
N GLU A 259 2.22 6.62 13.63
CA GLU A 259 1.64 6.94 14.94
C GLU A 259 0.13 7.16 14.82
N ARG A 260 -0.67 6.37 15.54
CA ARG A 260 -2.15 6.43 15.49
C ARG A 260 -2.71 7.79 15.92
N GLY A 261 -2.00 8.56 16.74
CA GLY A 261 -2.53 9.80 17.33
C GLY A 261 -3.58 9.56 18.41
N HIS A 262 -4.33 10.59 18.78
CA HIS A 262 -5.32 10.54 19.86
C HIS A 262 -6.69 11.10 19.44
N GLY A 263 -7.76 10.49 19.95
CA GLY A 263 -9.13 10.93 19.72
C GLY A 263 -9.51 10.98 18.23
N PRO A 264 -10.15 12.06 17.75
CA PRO A 264 -10.64 12.15 16.37
C PRO A 264 -9.54 12.41 15.32
N TYR A 265 -8.26 12.49 15.73
CA TYR A 265 -7.12 12.82 14.90
C TYR A 265 -6.26 11.58 14.64
N ALA A 266 -6.70 10.72 13.72
CA ALA A 266 -5.94 9.53 13.37
C ALA A 266 -4.78 9.85 12.42
N PHE A 267 -3.59 9.37 12.74
CA PHE A 267 -2.38 9.55 11.93
C PHE A 267 -2.09 11.02 11.57
N PRO A 268 -1.96 11.92 12.57
CA PRO A 268 -1.86 13.35 12.33
C PRO A 268 -0.50 13.74 11.73
N LEU A 269 -0.53 14.64 10.75
CA LEU A 269 0.65 15.34 10.22
C LEU A 269 0.47 16.85 10.40
N SER A 270 1.32 17.46 11.23
CA SER A 270 1.35 18.90 11.50
C SER A 270 2.49 19.59 10.75
N THR A 271 2.21 20.72 10.11
CA THR A 271 3.21 21.58 9.46
C THR A 271 2.65 22.99 9.21
N SER A 272 3.50 23.93 8.81
CA SER A 272 3.09 25.31 8.48
C SER A 272 3.15 25.58 6.97
N GLY A 273 2.28 26.46 6.49
CA GLY A 273 2.27 26.89 5.08
C GLY A 273 1.49 28.18 4.87
N TRP A 274 1.74 28.85 3.74
CA TRP A 274 1.10 30.13 3.39
C TRP A 274 -0.13 29.98 2.49
N GLY A 275 -0.29 28.83 1.82
CA GLY A 275 -1.36 28.58 0.86
C GLY A 275 -2.00 27.21 1.02
N THR A 276 -3.22 27.07 0.51
CA THR A 276 -3.97 25.82 0.43
C THR A 276 -3.57 25.03 -0.81
N PHE A 277 -3.53 23.71 -0.71
CA PHE A 277 -3.29 22.81 -1.83
C PHE A 277 -3.96 21.45 -1.55
N THR A 278 -4.04 20.60 -2.57
CA THR A 278 -4.57 19.25 -2.43
C THR A 278 -3.45 18.31 -1.96
N VAL A 279 -3.63 17.72 -0.78
CA VAL A 279 -2.78 16.67 -0.25
C VAL A 279 -3.29 15.34 -0.79
N LYS A 280 -2.42 14.56 -1.43
CA LYS A 280 -2.75 13.15 -1.75
C LYS A 280 -2.48 12.32 -0.51
N VAL A 281 -3.44 11.50 -0.14
CA VAL A 281 -3.39 10.67 1.07
C VAL A 281 -3.53 9.22 0.64
N LYS A 282 -2.61 8.38 1.08
CA LYS A 282 -2.67 6.94 0.84
C LYS A 282 -2.62 6.23 2.19
N VAL A 283 -3.71 5.58 2.54
CA VAL A 283 -3.87 4.82 3.78
C VAL A 283 -3.46 3.39 3.50
N TYR A 284 -2.58 2.81 4.31
CA TYR A 284 -2.15 1.41 4.21
C TYR A 284 -2.68 0.65 5.43
N TYR A 285 -3.31 -0.49 5.18
CA TYR A 285 -3.96 -1.32 6.21
C TYR A 285 -3.07 -2.51 6.58
N LYS A 286 -3.27 -3.06 7.78
CA LYS A 286 -2.53 -4.20 8.34
C LYS A 286 -2.69 -5.50 7.56
N ASP A 287 -3.81 -5.62 6.82
CA ASP A 287 -4.08 -6.72 5.88
C ASP A 287 -3.29 -6.56 4.55
N GLY A 288 -2.54 -5.47 4.41
CA GLY A 288 -1.77 -5.15 3.23
C GLY A 288 -2.56 -4.46 2.13
N THR A 289 -3.85 -4.16 2.26
CA THR A 289 -4.57 -3.32 1.30
C THR A 289 -4.21 -1.84 1.45
N TYR A 290 -4.62 -0.99 0.50
CA TYR A 290 -4.48 0.45 0.65
C TYR A 290 -5.70 1.21 0.13
N GLN A 291 -5.86 2.47 0.48
CA GLN A 291 -6.91 3.34 -0.08
C GLN A 291 -6.33 4.71 -0.41
N ARG A 292 -6.55 5.20 -1.63
CA ARG A 292 -6.17 6.58 -1.98
C ARG A 292 -7.35 7.52 -1.77
N MET A 293 -7.03 8.69 -1.27
CA MET A 293 -7.94 9.81 -1.18
C MET A 293 -7.18 11.11 -1.41
N ALA A 294 -7.90 12.20 -1.59
CA ALA A 294 -7.32 13.51 -1.74
C ALA A 294 -8.08 14.49 -0.86
N HIS A 295 -7.36 15.40 -0.22
CA HIS A 295 -7.96 16.42 0.63
C HIS A 295 -7.40 17.78 0.29
N SER A 296 -8.27 18.70 -0.11
CA SER A 296 -7.91 20.11 -0.26
C SER A 296 -7.84 20.77 1.11
N LEU A 297 -6.66 21.24 1.50
CA LEU A 297 -6.46 21.92 2.77
C LEU A 297 -7.38 23.14 2.88
N LYS A 298 -8.02 23.27 4.04
CA LYS A 298 -8.86 24.41 4.38
C LYS A 298 -8.24 25.18 5.53
N PHE A 299 -8.03 26.47 5.32
CA PHE A 299 -7.58 27.39 6.36
C PHE A 299 -8.79 28.15 6.91
N THR A 300 -9.69 27.44 7.57
CA THR A 300 -10.82 28.05 8.27
C THR A 300 -10.46 28.24 9.73
N VAL A 301 -10.62 29.47 10.23
CA VAL A 301 -10.62 29.73 11.66
C VAL A 301 -11.94 29.17 12.19
N ASN A 302 -11.90 28.22 13.12
CA ASN A 302 -13.10 27.86 13.88
C ASN A 302 -13.49 29.04 14.77
N GLU A 303 -14.36 29.93 14.29
CA GLU A 303 -14.89 31.05 15.08
C GLU A 303 -15.83 30.61 16.23
N ASN A 304 -16.20 29.33 16.31
CA ASN A 304 -17.14 28.81 17.29
C ASN A 304 -16.50 28.12 18.52
N ALA A 305 -15.22 28.36 18.81
CA ALA A 305 -14.59 27.82 20.03
C ALA A 305 -14.75 28.71 21.27
N ASN A 306 -15.41 29.87 21.16
CA ASN A 306 -15.65 30.81 22.27
C ASN A 306 -17.06 31.44 22.21
N LYS A 307 -18.11 30.61 22.22
CA LYS A 307 -19.46 31.02 22.60
C LYS A 307 -20.10 29.98 23.50
#